data_AF-A0A1V5DXZ3-F1
#
_entry.id   AF-A0A1V5DXZ3-F1
#
_cell.length_a   1.000
_cell.length_b   1.000
_cell.length_c   1.000
_cell.angle_alpha   90.00
_cell.angle_beta   90.00
_cell.angle_gamma   90.00
#
_symmetry.space_group_name_H-M   'P 1'
#
loop_
_entity.id
_entity.type
_entity.pdbx_description
1 polymer ?
#
loop_
_entity_poly.entity_id
_entity_poly.type
_entity_poly.pdbx_seq_one_letter_code
_entity_poly.pdbx_strand_id
1 'polypeptide(L)' 'MSGYPKYIATKQDFINLLNMPEFKERALADLLAVYDLQDDTMERVVSYDLDEQGQMTNVVTETVPAPRPRWKQLGFESR' A
#
# COMPACT_ATOMS: atom_id res chain seq x y z
N MET A 1 -10.12 20.90 -13.49
CA MET A 1 -9.91 20.60 -12.06
C MET A 1 -8.92 21.63 -11.55
N SER A 2 -9.30 22.49 -10.59
CA SER A 2 -8.40 23.47 -9.96
C SER A 2 -8.08 22.96 -8.56
N GLY A 3 -6.82 22.57 -8.32
CA GLY A 3 -6.33 22.14 -7.03
C GLY A 3 -5.74 20.72 -7.01
N TYR A 4 -5.03 20.42 -5.93
CA TYR A 4 -4.43 19.11 -5.70
C TYR A 4 -5.51 18.01 -5.61
N PRO A 5 -5.36 16.89 -6.33
CA PRO A 5 -6.35 15.83 -6.31
C PRO A 5 -6.46 15.22 -4.90
N LYS A 6 -7.70 14.90 -4.48
CA LYS A 6 -7.94 14.23 -3.19
C LYS A 6 -7.34 12.82 -3.13
N TYR A 7 -7.18 12.19 -4.29
CA TYR A 7 -6.68 10.84 -4.43
C TYR A 7 -5.80 10.76 -5.68
N ILE A 8 -4.60 10.21 -5.52
CA ILE A 8 -3.66 9.98 -6.60
C ILE A 8 -3.80 8.52 -7.00
N ALA A 9 -4.27 8.28 -8.23
CA ALA A 9 -4.63 6.94 -8.67
C ALA A 9 -3.47 6.21 -9.35
N THR A 10 -2.53 6.93 -9.96
CA THR A 10 -1.49 6.33 -10.80
C THR A 10 -0.13 7.02 -10.65
N LYS A 11 0.94 6.32 -11.07
CA LYS A 11 2.28 6.90 -11.26
C LYS A 11 2.25 8.14 -12.17
N GLN A 12 1.41 8.16 -13.20
CA GLN A 12 1.32 9.28 -14.12
C GLN A 12 0.81 10.55 -13.43
N ASP A 13 -0.12 10.41 -12.48
CA ASP A 13 -0.62 11.53 -11.69
C ASP A 13 0.50 12.16 -10.86
N PHE A 14 1.37 11.35 -10.24
CA PHE A 14 2.55 11.85 -9.55
C PHE A 14 3.48 12.61 -10.48
N ILE A 15 3.77 12.09 -11.68
CA ILE A 15 4.60 12.77 -12.68
C ILE A 15 3.99 14.14 -13.04
N ASN A 16 2.68 14.18 -13.26
CA ASN A 16 1.98 15.42 -13.60
C ASN A 16 2.07 16.45 -12.46
N LEU A 17 1.88 16.02 -11.21
CA LEU A 17 1.92 16.89 -10.04
C LEU A 17 3.33 17.37 -9.70
N LEU A 18 4.35 16.55 -9.91
CA LEU A 18 5.76 16.92 -9.71
C LEU A 18 6.23 17.99 -10.71
N ASN A 19 5.62 18.04 -11.90
CA ASN A 19 5.86 19.07 -12.90
C ASN A 19 5.14 20.40 -12.59
N MET A 20 4.25 20.44 -11.60
CA MET A 20 3.55 21.65 -11.15
C MET A 20 4.25 22.21 -9.90
N PRO A 21 4.94 23.37 -9.97
CA PRO A 21 5.71 23.90 -8.84
C PRO A 21 4.89 24.08 -7.57
N GLU A 22 3.61 24.47 -7.71
CA GLU A 22 2.66 24.65 -6.60
C GLU A 22 2.32 23.36 -5.84
N PHE A 23 2.45 22.20 -6.48
CA PHE A 23 2.05 20.91 -5.93
C PHE A 23 3.22 19.95 -5.70
N LYS A 24 4.42 20.34 -6.13
CA LYS A 24 5.62 19.51 -6.09
C LYS A 24 5.97 19.01 -4.70
N GLU A 25 6.00 19.88 -3.69
CA GLU A 25 6.34 19.49 -2.31
C GLU A 25 5.33 18.49 -1.74
N ARG A 26 4.03 18.74 -1.98
CA ARG A 26 2.96 17.85 -1.53
C ARG A 26 3.01 16.50 -2.25
N ALA A 27 3.26 16.49 -3.56
CA ALA A 27 3.44 15.27 -4.33
C ALA A 27 4.67 14.46 -3.89
N LEU A 28 5.76 15.12 -3.49
CA LEU A 28 6.92 14.44 -2.91
C LEU A 28 6.59 13.80 -1.56
N ALA A 29 5.85 14.50 -0.69
CA ALA A 29 5.43 13.96 0.59
C ALA A 29 4.52 12.73 0.43
N ASP A 30 3.55 12.80 -0.49
CA ASP A 30 2.66 11.67 -0.78
C ASP A 30 3.40 10.49 -1.42
N LEU A 31 4.40 10.76 -2.27
CA LEU A 31 5.25 9.72 -2.85
C LEU A 31 6.14 9.05 -1.79
N LEU A 32 6.68 9.84 -0.85
CA LEU A 32 7.44 9.32 0.29
C LEU A 32 6.54 8.46 1.19
N ALA A 33 5.29 8.87 1.44
CA ALA A 33 4.35 8.07 2.22
C ALA A 33 4.03 6.71 1.56
N VAL A 34 3.95 6.66 0.22
CA VAL A 34 3.85 5.38 -0.51
C VAL A 34 5.14 4.58 -0.39
N TYR A 35 6.30 5.25 -0.49
CA TYR A 35 7.61 4.63 -0.30
C TYR A 35 7.86 4.17 1.13
N ASP A 36 7.17 4.67 2.15
CA ASP A 36 7.36 4.27 3.55
C ASP A 36 6.33 3.23 4.01
N LEU A 37 5.28 2.99 3.24
CA LEU A 37 4.26 1.98 3.54
C LEU A 37 4.91 0.60 3.65
N GLN A 38 4.85 -0.05 4.82
CA GLN A 38 5.35 -1.41 5.00
C GLN A 38 4.29 -2.45 4.58
N ASP A 39 3.83 -2.36 3.33
CA ASP A 39 2.75 -3.21 2.80
C ASP A 39 3.23 -4.29 1.82
N ASP A 40 4.54 -4.54 1.79
CA ASP A 40 5.16 -5.59 0.97
C ASP A 40 4.90 -6.99 1.53
N THR A 41 4.43 -7.12 2.76
CA THR A 41 4.15 -8.40 3.43
C THR A 41 2.79 -8.41 4.11
N MET A 42 2.18 -9.59 4.21
CA MET A 42 0.94 -9.83 4.94
C MET A 42 1.04 -11.10 5.78
N GLU A 43 0.27 -11.19 6.85
CA GLU A 43 0.16 -12.40 7.66
C GLU A 43 -0.89 -13.33 7.06
N ARG A 44 -0.48 -14.58 6.80
CA ARG A 44 -1.36 -15.65 6.36
C ARG A 44 -1.47 -16.67 7.48
N VAL A 45 -2.71 -17.02 7.85
CA VAL A 45 -2.97 -18.14 8.76
C VAL A 45 -2.64 -19.45 8.02
N VAL A 46 -1.73 -20.25 8.59
CA VAL A 46 -1.29 -21.53 8.02
C VAL A 46 -1.94 -22.70 8.73
N SER A 47 -2.14 -22.59 10.05
CA SER A 47 -2.92 -23.55 10.82
C SER A 47 -3.67 -22.85 11.94
N TYR A 48 -4.80 -23.44 12.33
CA TYR A 48 -5.56 -23.08 13.50
C TYR A 48 -6.26 -24.35 13.98
N ASP A 49 -6.44 -24.44 15.29
CA ASP A 49 -7.34 -25.41 15.91
C ASP A 49 -8.71 -24.75 16.09
N LEU A 50 -9.75 -25.57 16.23
CA LEU A 50 -11.08 -25.10 16.60
C LEU A 50 -11.40 -25.63 18.00
N ASP A 51 -11.90 -24.78 18.88
CA ASP A 51 -12.46 -25.22 20.15
C ASP A 51 -13.83 -25.89 19.98
N GLU A 52 -14.42 -26.40 21.06
CA GLU A 52 -15.75 -27.03 21.05
C GLU A 52 -16.88 -26.08 20.60
N GLN A 53 -16.61 -24.77 20.52
CA GLN A 53 -17.54 -23.71 20.14
C GLN A 53 -17.31 -23.23 18.69
N GLY A 54 -16.32 -23.80 17.99
CA GLY A 54 -15.96 -23.44 16.62
C GLY A 54 -15.15 -22.14 16.50
N GLN A 55 -14.54 -21.65 17.59
CA GLN A 55 -13.62 -20.51 17.54
C GLN A 55 -12.19 -20.96 17.26
N MET A 56 -11.47 -20.14 16.49
CA MET A 56 -10.07 -20.38 16.16
C MET A 56 -9.19 -20.25 17.42
N THR A 57 -8.48 -21.31 17.75
CA THR A 57 -7.48 -21.38 18.80
C THR A 57 -6.14 -21.83 18.20
N ASN A 58 -5.01 -21.62 18.89
CA ASN A 58 -3.66 -21.99 18.39
C ASN A 58 -3.37 -21.53 16.95
N VAL A 59 -3.70 -20.27 16.64
CA VAL A 59 -3.50 -19.72 15.30
C VAL A 59 -2.00 -19.56 15.03
N VAL A 60 -1.49 -20.29 14.04
CA VAL A 60 -0.14 -20.15 13.52
C VAL A 60 -0.19 -19.30 12.26
N THR A 61 0.50 -18.18 12.29
CA THR A 61 0.63 -17.26 11.16
C THR A 61 2.02 -17.32 10.55
N GLU A 62 2.09 -17.07 9.24
CA GLU A 62 3.33 -16.92 8.48
C GLU A 62 3.31 -15.56 7.77
N THR A 63 4.43 -14.86 7.78
CA THR A 63 4.62 -13.65 6.99
C THR A 63 4.92 -14.02 5.54
N VAL A 64 4.02 -13.65 4.63
CA VAL A 64 4.15 -13.90 3.19
C VAL A 64 4.21 -12.59 2.41
N PRO A 65 4.84 -12.55 1.22
CA PRO A 65 4.81 -11.37 0.37
C PRO A 65 3.38 -10.98 -0.02
N ALA A 66 3.06 -9.69 0.06
CA ALA A 66 1.79 -9.16 -0.39
C ALA A 66 1.72 -9.24 -1.93
N PRO A 67 0.62 -9.72 -2.52
CA PRO A 67 0.51 -9.92 -3.97
C PRO A 67 0.48 -8.59 -4.74
N ARG A 68 -0.07 -7.54 -4.12
CA ARG A 68 -0.29 -6.21 -4.68
C ARG A 68 -0.06 -5.10 -3.64
N PRO A 69 1.20 -4.82 -3.27
CA PRO A 69 1.54 -3.64 -2.47
C PRO A 69 1.17 -2.35 -3.21
N ARG A 70 1.12 -1.23 -2.48
CA ARG A 70 0.56 0.05 -2.93
C ARG A 70 1.32 0.62 -4.11
N TRP A 71 2.65 0.57 -4.08
CA TRP A 71 3.50 0.99 -5.20
C TRP A 71 3.15 0.22 -6.49
N LYS A 72 2.90 -1.09 -6.38
CA LYS A 72 2.51 -1.95 -7.50
C LYS A 72 1.08 -1.67 -7.98
N GLN A 73 0.16 -1.36 -7.07
CA GLN A 73 -1.20 -0.93 -7.42
C GLN A 73 -1.22 0.39 -8.21
N LEU A 74 -0.33 1.32 -7.86
CA LEU A 74 -0.20 2.62 -8.52
C LEU A 74 0.56 2.54 -9.86
N GLY A 75 1.14 1.38 -10.19
CA GLY A 75 1.85 1.13 -11.44
C GLY A 75 3.33 1.48 -11.42
N PHE A 76 3.96 1.53 -10.24
CA PHE A 76 5.41 1.58 -10.13
C PHE A 76 6.02 0.19 -10.38
N GLU A 77 7.21 0.13 -10.99
CA GLU A 77 7.92 -1.13 -11.28
C GLU A 77 8.63 -1.69 -10.05
N SER A 78 9.04 -0.80 -9.14
CA SER A 78 9.67 -1.09 -7.87
C SER A 78 9.39 0.06 -6.90
N ARG A 79 9.77 -0.16 -5.64
CA ARG A 79 9.75 0.84 -4.58
C ARG A 79 10.86 1.86 -4.77
#